data_AF-A0A098TEG4-F1
#
_entry.id   AF-A0A098TEG4-F1
#
_cell.length_a   1.000
_cell.length_b   1.000
_cell.length_c   1.000
_cell.angle_alpha   90.00
_cell.angle_beta   90.00
_cell.angle_gamma   90.00
#
_symmetry.space_group_name_H-M   'P 1'
#
loop_
_entity.id
_entity.type
_entity.pdbx_description
1 polymer ?
#
loop_
_entity_poly.entity_id
_entity_poly.type
_entity_poly.pdbx_seq_one_letter_code
_entity_poly.pdbx_strand_id
1 'polypeptide(L)' 'MNVTADGALLLPADIRRAMALDKDGRVTVQVRDGELVVISPMAAVRRLQKKAQELGPGSRLASDELIAERRAEALRE' A
#
# COMPACT_ATOMS: atom_id res chain seq x y z
N MET A 1 10.68 23.57 7.66
CA MET A 1 11.12 22.29 8.24
C MET A 1 12.63 22.26 8.09
N ASN A 2 13.36 22.07 9.19
CA ASN A 2 14.82 22.13 9.17
C ASN A 2 15.38 20.71 9.23
N VAL A 3 16.50 20.50 8.55
CA VAL A 3 17.32 19.31 8.73
C VAL A 3 18.31 19.64 9.83
N THR A 4 18.35 18.81 10.88
CA THR A 4 19.32 18.97 11.95
C THR A 4 20.73 18.61 11.46
N ALA A 5 21.77 18.97 12.22
CA ALA A 5 23.16 18.73 11.81
C ALA A 5 23.48 17.24 11.61
N ASP A 6 22.77 16.36 12.32
CA ASP A 6 22.82 14.90 12.21
C ASP A 6 21.95 14.33 11.08
N GLY A 7 21.28 15.17 10.29
CA GLY A 7 20.49 14.76 9.13
C GLY A 7 19.06 14.35 9.45
N ALA A 8 18.55 14.59 10.67
CA ALA A 8 17.18 14.25 11.04
C ALA A 8 16.19 15.33 10.55
N LEU A 9 15.04 14.89 10.07
CA LEU A 9 13.87 15.75 9.85
C LEU A 9 12.82 15.47 10.91
N LEU A 10 12.40 16.51 11.62
CA LEU A 10 11.27 16.42 12.55
C LEU A 10 9.96 16.58 11.78
N LEU A 11 9.19 15.50 11.64
CA LEU A 11 7.86 15.55 11.03
C LEU A 11 6.84 16.11 12.04
N PRO A 12 6.16 17.23 11.74
CA PRO A 12 5.12 17.75 12.61
C PRO A 12 3.88 16.84 12.63
N ALA A 13 3.03 17.01 13.64
CA ALA A 13 1.97 16.07 13.98
C ALA A 13 0.85 15.97 12.93
N ASP A 14 0.60 17.05 12.19
CA ASP A 14 -0.28 17.09 11.03
C ASP A 14 0.22 16.18 9.90
N ILE A 15 1.51 16.27 9.54
CA ILE A 15 2.13 15.44 8.51
C ILE A 15 2.10 13.96 8.92
N ARG A 16 2.46 13.64 10.17
CA ARG A 16 2.38 12.25 10.67
C ARG A 16 0.97 11.68 10.55
N ARG A 17 -0.06 12.45 10.91
CA ARG A 17 -1.47 12.05 10.79
C ARG A 17 -1.89 11.85 9.33
N ALA A 18 -1.53 12.79 8.44
CA ALA A 18 -1.82 12.68 7.01
C ALA A 18 -1.14 11.45 6.38
N MET A 19 0.03 11.08 6.88
CA MET A 19 0.76 9.88 6.45
C MET A 19 0.30 8.59 7.15
N ALA A 20 -0.63 8.68 8.10
CA ALA A 20 -1.08 7.58 8.96
C ALA A 20 0.09 6.85 9.64
N LEU A 21 1.04 7.62 10.19
CA LEU A 21 2.16 7.10 10.97
C LEU A 21 1.80 7.11 12.45
N ASP A 22 1.53 5.93 13.00
CA ASP A 22 1.22 5.68 14.40
C ASP A 22 2.49 5.33 15.18
N LYS A 23 2.98 6.33 15.92
CA LYS A 23 4.11 6.38 16.87
C LYS A 23 5.47 5.79 16.41
N ASP A 24 5.52 4.58 15.86
CA ASP A 24 6.73 3.84 15.45
C ASP A 24 6.68 3.30 14.00
N GLY A 25 6.10 4.09 13.09
CA GLY A 25 5.91 3.69 11.69
C GLY A 25 7.20 3.70 10.86
N ARG A 26 7.59 2.55 10.31
CA ARG A 26 8.62 2.46 9.26
C ARG A 26 8.13 3.16 7.99
N VAL A 27 8.95 3.99 7.36
CA VAL A 27 8.65 4.62 6.06
C VAL A 27 9.67 4.19 5.02
N THR A 28 9.28 4.23 3.74
CA THR A 28 10.22 4.11 2.64
C THR A 28 10.59 5.51 2.18
N VAL A 29 11.88 5.78 2.04
CA VAL A 29 12.40 7.07 1.58
C VAL A 29 13.15 6.83 0.28
N GLN A 30 12.89 7.67 -0.72
CA GLN A 30 13.56 7.63 -2.02
C GLN A 30 13.91 9.04 -2.47
N VAL A 31 15.00 9.20 -3.21
CA VAL A 31 15.31 10.45 -3.90
C VAL A 31 14.85 10.34 -5.35
N ARG A 32 14.09 11.32 -5.83
CA ARG A 32 13.63 11.42 -7.22
C ARG A 32 13.84 12.84 -7.71
N ASP A 33 14.70 13.01 -8.70
CA ASP A 33 14.97 14.32 -9.31
C ASP A 33 15.37 15.41 -8.29
N GLY A 34 16.08 15.01 -7.22
CA GLY A 34 16.48 15.89 -6.13
C GLY A 34 15.42 16.05 -5.01
N GLU A 35 14.25 15.45 -5.14
CA GLU A 35 13.19 15.47 -4.12
C GLU A 35 13.24 14.26 -3.20
N LEU A 36 13.05 14.49 -1.91
CA LEU A 36 12.90 13.42 -0.91
C LEU A 36 11.44 12.94 -0.87
N VAL A 37 11.18 11.77 -1.45
CA VAL A 37 9.85 11.16 -1.47
C VAL A 37 9.72 10.19 -0.30
N VAL A 38 8.92 10.57 0.69
CA VAL A 38 8.60 9.72 1.85
C VAL A 38 7.27 9.01 1.64
N ILE A 39 7.27 7.71 1.83
CA ILE A 39 6.16 6.82 1.53
C ILE A 39 5.73 6.11 2.82
N SER A 40 4.47 6.27 3.22
CA SER A 40 3.91 5.50 4.32
C SER A 40 3.64 4.04 3.91
N PRO A 41 3.68 3.08 4.86
CA PRO A 41 3.42 1.66 4.58
C PRO A 41 2.09 1.43 3.86
N MET A 42 1.03 2.10 4.32
CA MET A 42 -0.29 1.99 3.73
C MET A 42 -0.39 2.64 2.35
N ALA A 43 0.40 3.69 2.08
CA ALA A 43 0.51 4.22 0.73
C ALA A 43 1.23 3.25 -0.22
N ALA A 44 2.21 2.48 0.27
CA ALA A 44 2.84 1.42 -0.52
C ALA A 44 1.86 0.29 -0.83
N VAL A 45 1.11 -0.20 0.17
CA VAL A 45 0.09 -1.25 -0.01
C VAL A 45 -0.99 -0.81 -0.99
N ARG A 46 -1.54 0.40 -0.86
CA ARG A 46 -2.57 0.90 -1.80
C ARG A 46 -2.04 0.99 -3.24
N ARG A 47 -0.78 1.39 -3.43
CA ARG A 47 -0.18 1.41 -4.76
C ARG A 47 -0.01 0.01 -5.33
N LEU A 48 0.37 -0.95 -4.51
CA LEU A 48 0.45 -2.36 -4.92
C LEU A 48 -0.94 -2.90 -5.27
N GLN A 49 -1.96 -2.64 -4.44
CA GLN A 49 -3.34 -3.03 -4.70
C GLN A 49 -3.86 -2.47 -6.02
N LYS A 50 -3.60 -1.19 -6.32
CA LYS A 50 -3.99 -0.57 -7.59
C LYS A 50 -3.35 -1.27 -8.79
N LYS A 51 -2.04 -1.55 -8.73
CA LYS A 51 -1.35 -2.30 -9.78
C LYS A 51 -1.86 -3.72 -9.92
N ALA A 52 -2.20 -4.38 -8.81
CA ALA A 52 -2.76 -5.72 -8.82
C ALA A 52 -4.17 -5.76 -9.42
N GLN A 53 -4.99 -4.72 -9.22
CA GLN A 53 -6.31 -4.60 -9.85
C GLN A 53 -6.22 -4.54 -11.39
N GLU A 54 -5.19 -3.89 -11.94
CA GLU A 54 -4.94 -3.85 -13.39
C GLU A 54 -4.61 -5.23 -13.99
N LEU A 55 -4.13 -6.17 -13.15
CA LEU A 55 -3.80 -7.55 -13.56
C LEU A 55 -4.93 -8.54 -13.27
N GLY A 56 -5.92 -8.14 -12.47
CA GLY A 56 -7.04 -9.00 -12.07
C GLY A 56 -8.12 -9.09 -13.14
N PRO A 57 -9.13 -9.96 -12.96
CA PRO A 57 -10.26 -10.13 -13.88
C PRO A 57 -11.25 -8.95 -13.88
N GLY A 58 -10.77 -7.73 -13.63
CA GLY A 58 -11.56 -6.51 -13.54
C GLY A 58 -12.55 -6.55 -12.38
N SER A 59 -13.85 -6.53 -12.70
CA SER A 59 -14.94 -6.48 -11.72
C SER A 59 -15.36 -7.84 -11.18
N ARG A 60 -14.83 -8.95 -11.71
CA ARG A 60 -15.14 -10.31 -11.23
C ARG A 60 -14.19 -10.69 -10.10
N LEU A 61 -14.62 -11.53 -9.16
CA LEU A 61 -13.68 -12.12 -8.21
C LEU A 61 -13.02 -13.33 -8.87
N ALA A 62 -11.68 -13.43 -8.76
CA ALA A 62 -10.95 -14.61 -9.22
C ALA A 62 -11.47 -15.92 -8.58
N SER A 63 -12.06 -15.82 -7.38
CA SER A 63 -12.66 -16.94 -6.67
C SER A 63 -14.01 -17.39 -7.23
N ASP A 64 -14.71 -16.58 -8.03
CA ASP A 64 -16.06 -16.91 -8.49
C ASP A 64 -16.06 -18.15 -9.39
N GLU A 65 -15.04 -18.30 -10.24
CA GLU A 65 -14.85 -19.49 -11.08
C GLU A 65 -14.55 -20.73 -10.23
N LEU A 66 -13.60 -20.62 -9.30
CA LEU A 66 -13.23 -21.72 -8.39
C LEU A 66 -14.42 -22.17 -7.52
N ILE A 67 -15.23 -21.24 -7.02
CA ILE A 67 -16.41 -21.56 -6.22
C ILE A 67 -17.48 -22.25 -7.09
N ALA A 68 -17.69 -21.79 -8.32
CA ALA A 68 -18.64 -22.42 -9.24
C ALA A 68 -18.24 -23.86 -9.57
N GLU A 69 -16.96 -24.09 -9.86
CA GLU A 69 -16.40 -25.43 -10.10
C GLU A 69 -16.56 -26.35 -8.89
N ARG A 70 -16.22 -25.86 -7.68
CA ARG A 70 -16.39 -26.61 -6.42
C ARG A 70 -17.85 -26.98 -6.15
N ARG A 71 -18.80 -26.08 -6.43
CA ARG A 71 -20.23 -26.37 -6.26
C ARG A 71 -20.72 -27.41 -7.26
N ALA A 72 -20.26 -27.36 -8.51
CA ALA A 72 -20.61 -28.34 -9.54
C ALA A 72 -20.01 -29.73 -9.25
N GLU A 73 -18.81 -29.78 -8.67
CA GLU A 73 -18.17 -31.00 -8.17
C GLU A 73 -19.00 -31.63 -7.03
N ALA A 74 -19.37 -30.84 -6.02
CA ALA A 74 -20.18 -31.31 -4.88
C ALA A 74 -21.61 -31.78 -5.24
N LEU A 75 -22.11 -31.46 -6.44
CA LEU A 75 -23.41 -31.94 -6.94
C LEU A 75 -23.30 -33.28 -7.69
N ARG A 76 -22.07 -33.71 -8.02
CA ARG A 76 -21.80 -34.96 -8.76
C ARG A 76 -21.38 -36.12 -7.85
N GLU A 77 -20.96 -35.83 -6.63
CA GLU A 77 -20.73 -36.80 -5.55
C GLU A 77 -21.98 -36.97 -4.67
#